data_AF-A0A972HJ91-F1
#
_entry.id   AF-A0A972HJ91-F1
#
_cell.length_a   1.000
_cell.length_b   1.000
_cell.length_c   1.000
_cell.angle_alpha   90.00
_cell.angle_beta   90.00
_cell.angle_gamma   90.00
#
_symmetry.space_group_name_H-M   'P 1'
#
loop_
_entity.id
_entity.type
_entity.pdbx_description
1 polymer ?
#
loop_
_entity_poly.entity_id
_entity_poly.type
_entity_poly.pdbx_seq_one_letter_code
_entity_poly.pdbx_strand_id
1 'polypeptide(L)'
;MADTTSDVRAQSSKWVAPSWADTLSNPYKNDVKATEAGKTIFNQLCAICHGNSGKGDGVAGMALNPRPANLTSDAVQSQSDGALYWKITTGRPPMASYRESLTDEQRWQVVNYIRQLGKKK
;
A
#
# COMPACT_ATOMS: atom_id res chain seq x y z
N MET A 1 38.67 2.00 18.04
CA MET A 1 38.62 3.44 17.71
C MET A 1 37.67 3.58 16.54
N ALA A 2 36.69 4.47 16.66
CA ALA A 2 35.74 4.77 15.60
C ALA A 2 36.42 5.60 14.51
N ASP A 3 36.07 5.36 13.25
CA ASP A 3 36.10 6.46 12.28
C ASP A 3 34.87 6.38 11.38
N THR A 4 34.32 7.55 11.17
CA THR A 4 33.01 7.90 10.65
C THR A 4 33.18 8.53 9.28
N THR A 5 32.53 7.97 8.27
CA THR A 5 32.12 8.76 7.11
C THR A 5 30.63 8.60 6.90
N SER A 6 29.91 9.56 7.48
CA SER A 6 28.57 9.97 7.10
C SER A 6 28.49 10.17 5.60
N ASP A 7 27.50 9.55 4.96
CA ASP A 7 26.82 10.20 3.84
C ASP A 7 25.32 9.83 3.78
N VAL A 8 24.54 10.88 4.02
CA VAL A 8 23.20 11.19 3.49
C VAL A 8 21.98 10.34 3.95
N ARG A 9 21.31 10.94 4.93
CA ARG A 9 19.89 10.86 5.30
C ARG A 9 18.92 10.65 4.10
N ALA A 10 18.47 9.41 3.93
CA ALA A 10 17.14 9.05 3.43
C ALA A 10 16.59 7.96 4.36
N GLN A 11 15.28 7.98 4.64
CA GLN A 11 14.60 7.22 5.72
C GLN A 11 15.23 5.84 6.04
N SER A 12 15.61 5.64 7.31
CA SER A 12 16.42 4.52 7.80
C SER A 12 15.78 3.11 7.76
N SER A 13 14.67 2.90 7.04
CA SER A 13 14.27 1.54 6.62
C SER A 13 13.11 1.58 5.64
N LYS A 14 13.36 1.10 4.41
CA LYS A 14 12.33 0.65 3.46
C LYS A 14 11.27 -0.15 4.22
N TRP A 15 9.99 0.19 4.08
CA TRP A 15 8.92 -0.61 4.68
C TRP A 15 8.81 -1.92 3.92
N VAL A 16 9.43 -2.98 4.42
CA VAL A 16 9.46 -4.32 3.80
C VAL A 16 8.51 -5.22 4.57
N ALA A 17 7.64 -5.94 3.86
CA ALA A 17 6.79 -6.96 4.46
C ALA A 17 7.65 -8.18 4.85
N PRO A 18 7.30 -8.92 5.92
CA PRO A 18 8.02 -10.15 6.25
C PRO A 18 7.88 -11.18 5.12
N SER A 19 8.88 -12.05 4.93
CA SER A 19 8.92 -12.99 3.80
C SER A 19 7.73 -13.96 3.74
N TRP A 20 7.15 -14.33 4.89
CA TRP A 20 5.94 -15.15 4.92
C TRP A 20 4.73 -14.44 4.30
N ALA A 21 4.71 -13.10 4.23
CA ALA A 21 3.63 -12.39 3.55
C ALA A 21 3.60 -12.73 2.06
N ASP A 22 4.75 -13.04 1.45
CA ASP A 22 4.83 -13.44 0.04
C ASP A 22 4.20 -14.80 -0.23
N THR A 23 3.96 -15.62 0.80
CA THR A 23 3.26 -16.90 0.66
C THR A 23 1.73 -16.77 0.73
N LEU A 24 1.21 -15.57 1.07
CA LEU A 24 -0.23 -15.33 1.06
C LEU A 24 -0.73 -15.22 -0.38
N SER A 25 -1.69 -16.06 -0.73
CA SER A 25 -2.37 -16.01 -2.03
C SER A 25 -3.66 -15.22 -1.92
N ASN A 26 -3.88 -14.31 -2.86
CA ASN A 26 -5.12 -13.55 -2.98
C ASN A 26 -6.23 -14.44 -3.58
N PRO A 27 -7.26 -14.83 -2.81
CA PRO A 27 -8.31 -15.72 -3.30
C PRO A 27 -9.24 -15.06 -4.34
N TYR A 28 -9.20 -13.73 -4.46
CA TYR A 28 -10.03 -12.95 -5.38
C TYR A 28 -9.25 -12.42 -6.58
N LYS A 29 -8.05 -12.94 -6.85
CA LYS A 29 -7.21 -12.46 -7.94
C LYS A 29 -7.95 -12.53 -9.28
N ASN A 30 -7.94 -11.43 -10.03
CA ASN A 30 -8.65 -11.25 -11.30
C ASN A 30 -10.19 -11.24 -11.23
N ASP A 31 -10.78 -11.23 -10.04
CA ASP A 31 -12.23 -11.06 -9.89
C ASP A 31 -12.61 -9.57 -10.09
N VAL A 32 -13.44 -9.32 -11.10
CA VAL A 32 -13.94 -7.98 -11.45
C VAL A 32 -14.81 -7.40 -10.35
N LYS A 33 -15.70 -8.19 -9.75
CA LYS A 33 -16.59 -7.73 -8.68
C LYS A 33 -15.79 -7.36 -7.44
N ALA A 34 -14.82 -8.21 -7.07
CA ALA A 34 -13.92 -7.92 -5.97
C ALA A 34 -13.11 -6.64 -6.22
N THR A 35 -12.72 -6.38 -7.47
CA THR A 35 -11.99 -5.16 -7.81
C THR A 35 -12.85 -3.90 -7.71
N GLU A 36 -14.11 -3.93 -8.17
CA GLU A 36 -15.02 -2.78 -8.03
C GLU A 36 -15.40 -2.52 -6.56
N ALA A 37 -15.55 -3.57 -5.75
CA ALA A 37 -15.70 -3.43 -4.30
C ALA A 37 -14.46 -2.76 -3.68
N GLY A 38 -13.26 -3.21 -4.08
CA GLY A 38 -11.99 -2.63 -3.66
C GLY A 38 -11.82 -1.16 -4.02
N LYS A 39 -12.26 -0.76 -5.23
CA LYS A 39 -12.29 0.63 -5.67
C LYS A 39 -13.15 1.50 -4.78
N THR A 40 -14.33 1.00 -4.39
CA THR A 40 -15.26 1.71 -3.52
C THR A 40 -14.61 1.97 -2.15
N ILE A 41 -14.00 0.93 -1.55
CA ILE A 41 -13.29 1.02 -0.27
C ILE A 41 -12.10 1.98 -0.38
N PHE A 42 -11.30 1.85 -1.46
CA PHE A 42 -10.14 2.71 -1.68
C PHE A 42 -10.53 4.19 -1.75
N ASN A 43 -11.60 4.52 -2.49
CA ASN A 43 -12.05 5.91 -2.62
C ASN A 43 -12.54 6.48 -1.29
N GLN A 44 -13.13 5.66 -0.42
CA GLN A 44 -13.63 6.08 0.89
C GLN A 44 -12.51 6.26 1.93
N LEU A 45 -11.52 5.37 1.94
CA LEU A 45 -10.57 5.27 3.06
C LEU A 45 -9.11 5.56 2.69
N CYS A 46 -8.71 5.27 1.45
CA CYS A 46 -7.30 5.30 1.04
C CYS A 46 -6.97 6.55 0.20
N ALA A 47 -7.91 6.98 -0.65
CA ALA A 47 -7.71 8.07 -1.60
C ALA A 47 -7.47 9.43 -0.93
N ILE A 48 -7.94 9.64 0.30
CA ILE A 48 -7.67 10.87 1.06
C ILE A 48 -6.16 11.11 1.28
N CYS A 49 -5.39 10.02 1.39
CA CYS A 49 -3.93 10.06 1.54
C CYS A 49 -3.19 9.72 0.24
N HIS A 50 -3.62 8.67 -0.46
CA HIS A 50 -2.95 8.18 -1.66
C HIS A 50 -3.39 8.86 -2.97
N GLY A 51 -4.43 9.69 -2.92
CA GLY A 51 -5.05 10.33 -4.08
C GLY A 51 -5.91 9.38 -4.90
N ASN A 52 -6.85 9.93 -5.67
CA ASN A 52 -7.77 9.13 -6.49
C ASN A 52 -7.05 8.35 -7.61
N SER A 53 -5.85 8.83 -7.99
CA SER A 53 -4.97 8.17 -8.96
C SER A 53 -3.94 7.22 -8.31
N GLY A 54 -3.90 7.14 -6.98
CA GLY A 54 -2.95 6.33 -6.23
C GLY A 54 -1.52 6.87 -6.22
N LYS A 55 -1.28 8.11 -6.62
CA LYS A 55 0.08 8.66 -6.79
C LYS A 55 0.72 9.18 -5.49
N GLY A 56 0.04 9.07 -4.36
CA GLY A 56 0.49 9.64 -3.09
C GLY A 56 0.23 11.15 -2.98
N ASP A 57 -0.71 11.66 -3.79
CA ASP A 57 -1.07 13.07 -3.94
C ASP A 57 -2.42 13.41 -3.29
N GLY A 58 -2.89 12.57 -2.36
CA GLY A 58 -4.10 12.86 -1.59
C GLY A 58 -3.92 14.07 -0.68
N VAL A 59 -4.99 14.83 -0.46
CA VAL A 59 -4.97 16.09 0.29
C VAL A 59 -4.38 15.95 1.70
N ALA A 60 -4.69 14.85 2.41
CA ALA A 60 -4.11 14.58 3.71
C ALA A 60 -2.67 14.08 3.60
N GLY A 61 -2.35 13.34 2.53
CA GLY A 61 -1.03 12.77 2.26
C GLY A 61 0.07 13.81 2.07
N MET A 62 -0.28 15.00 1.57
CA MET A 62 0.68 16.10 1.36
C MET A 62 1.34 16.59 2.66
N ALA A 63 0.62 16.51 3.79
CA ALA A 63 1.07 16.94 5.10
C ALA A 63 1.81 15.84 5.90
N LEU A 64 1.86 14.60 5.40
CA LEU A 64 2.48 13.48 6.10
C LEU A 64 3.98 13.37 5.80
N ASN A 65 4.73 12.87 6.79
CA ASN A 65 6.13 12.49 6.65
C ASN A 65 6.40 11.11 7.29
N PRO A 66 6.78 10.07 6.52
CA PRO A 66 6.83 10.01 5.05
C PRO A 66 5.53 10.41 4.37
N ARG A 67 5.64 10.94 3.15
CA ARG A 67 4.50 11.00 2.23
C ARG A 67 4.04 9.59 1.86
N PRO A 68 2.74 9.37 1.58
CA PRO A 68 2.24 8.10 1.10
C PRO A 68 2.95 7.67 -0.19
N ALA A 69 3.14 6.35 -0.35
CA ALA A 69 3.78 5.81 -1.55
C ALA A 69 2.92 6.05 -2.80
N ASN A 70 3.61 6.24 -3.94
CA ASN A 70 2.98 6.14 -5.25
C ASN A 70 2.66 4.67 -5.55
N LEU A 71 1.39 4.31 -5.43
CA LEU A 71 0.88 2.96 -5.65
C LEU A 71 0.97 2.52 -7.11
N THR A 72 1.11 3.46 -8.06
CA THR A 72 1.31 3.17 -9.49
C THR A 72 2.77 2.86 -9.84
N SER A 73 3.71 3.08 -8.92
CA SER A 73 5.14 2.89 -9.17
C SER A 73 5.51 1.41 -9.30
N ASP A 74 6.52 1.12 -10.11
CA ASP A 74 7.05 -0.23 -10.29
C ASP A 74 7.49 -0.85 -8.94
N ALA A 75 8.04 -0.04 -8.03
CA ALA A 75 8.46 -0.49 -6.71
C ALA A 75 7.29 -0.96 -5.82
N VAL A 76 6.07 -0.45 -6.02
CA VAL A 76 4.86 -0.95 -5.35
C VAL A 76 4.26 -2.10 -6.13
N GLN A 77 4.17 -1.97 -7.45
CA GLN A 77 3.56 -2.98 -8.32
C GLN A 77 4.37 -4.28 -8.43
N SER A 78 5.68 -4.26 -8.14
CA SER A 78 6.50 -5.48 -8.10
C SER A 78 6.39 -6.27 -6.80
N GLN A 79 5.75 -5.73 -5.75
CA GLN A 79 5.54 -6.46 -4.50
C GLN A 79 4.51 -7.57 -4.70
N SER A 80 4.52 -8.61 -3.87
CA SER A 80 3.48 -9.65 -3.88
C SER A 80 2.13 -9.10 -3.41
N ASP A 81 1.03 -9.77 -3.79
CA ASP A 81 -0.31 -9.40 -3.30
C ASP A 81 -0.37 -9.50 -1.77
N GLY A 82 0.27 -10.54 -1.21
CA GLY A 82 0.36 -10.75 0.23
C GLY A 82 1.16 -9.68 0.98
N ALA A 83 2.23 -9.14 0.39
CA ALA A 83 2.95 -8.01 0.96
C ALA A 83 2.08 -6.74 1.02
N LEU A 84 1.30 -6.46 -0.02
CA LEU A 84 0.35 -5.35 -0.02
C LEU A 84 -0.78 -5.55 0.99
N TYR A 85 -1.34 -6.77 1.05
CA TYR A 85 -2.34 -7.15 2.05
C TYR A 85 -1.82 -6.92 3.46
N TRP A 86 -0.62 -7.43 3.77
CA TRP A 86 0.01 -7.27 5.08
C TRP A 86 0.17 -5.79 5.45
N LYS A 87 0.62 -4.95 4.51
CA LYS A 87 0.76 -3.50 4.73
C LYS A 87 -0.55 -2.82 5.09
N ILE A 88 -1.65 -3.17 4.41
CA ILE A 88 -2.99 -2.66 4.72
C ILE A 88 -3.44 -3.17 6.09
N THR A 89 -3.19 -4.44 6.39
CA THR A 89 -3.57 -5.07 7.66
C THR A 89 -2.81 -4.48 8.85
N THR A 90 -1.50 -4.28 8.77
CA THR A 90 -0.71 -3.85 9.93
C THR A 90 -0.58 -2.35 10.05
N GLY A 91 -0.62 -1.62 8.92
CA GLY A 91 -0.21 -0.23 8.87
C GLY A 91 1.26 -0.02 9.25
N ARG A 92 1.69 1.23 9.20
CA ARG A 92 2.95 1.75 9.75
C ARG A 92 2.80 3.26 9.81
N PRO A 93 2.95 3.92 10.98
CA PRO A 93 2.80 5.37 11.07
C PRO A 93 3.59 6.10 9.97
N PRO A 94 2.97 7.05 9.24
CA PRO A 94 1.65 7.65 9.50
C PRO A 94 0.44 6.89 8.92
N MET A 95 0.63 5.78 8.20
CA MET A 95 -0.47 4.97 7.70
C MET A 95 -1.09 4.12 8.82
N ALA A 96 -2.40 4.28 9.03
CA ALA A 96 -3.16 3.50 10.00
C ALA A 96 -3.18 2.00 9.67
N SER A 97 -3.41 1.18 10.68
CA SER A 97 -3.81 -0.22 10.52
C SER A 97 -5.28 -0.28 10.13
N TYR A 98 -5.62 -1.14 9.16
CA TYR A 98 -7.02 -1.41 8.79
C TYR A 98 -7.49 -2.80 9.23
N ARG A 99 -6.76 -3.49 10.12
CA ARG A 99 -7.13 -4.82 10.62
C ARG A 99 -8.54 -4.84 11.23
N GLU A 100 -8.85 -3.83 12.03
CA GLU A 100 -10.11 -3.75 12.79
C GLU A 100 -11.25 -3.08 12.02
N SER A 101 -10.93 -2.29 10.99
CA SER A 101 -11.91 -1.51 10.23
C SER A 101 -12.36 -2.19 8.93
N LEU A 102 -11.59 -3.16 8.43
CA LEU A 102 -11.87 -3.88 7.19
C LEU A 102 -11.78 -5.39 7.44
N THR A 103 -12.69 -6.18 6.86
CA THR A 103 -12.59 -7.63 6.86
C THR A 103 -11.42 -8.12 5.99
N ASP A 104 -11.02 -9.38 6.15
CA ASP A 104 -9.99 -10.01 5.30
C ASP A 104 -10.33 -9.91 3.82
N GLU A 105 -11.59 -10.19 3.46
CA GLU A 105 -12.09 -10.04 2.10
C GLU A 105 -11.94 -8.60 1.60
N GLN A 106 -12.37 -7.61 2.38
CA GLN A 106 -12.28 -6.19 2.01
C GLN A 106 -10.84 -5.74 1.78
N ARG A 107 -9.89 -6.21 2.58
CA ARG A 107 -8.47 -5.90 2.39
C ARG A 107 -7.92 -6.53 1.10
N TRP A 108 -8.31 -7.76 0.76
CA TRP A 108 -7.96 -8.38 -0.53
C TRP A 108 -8.59 -7.67 -1.73
N GLN A 109 -9.84 -7.22 -1.59
CA GLN A 109 -10.52 -6.40 -2.61
C GLN A 109 -9.74 -5.10 -2.87
N VAL A 110 -9.27 -4.41 -1.83
CA VAL A 110 -8.41 -3.22 -1.98
C VAL A 110 -7.11 -3.56 -2.70
N VAL A 111 -6.46 -4.70 -2.40
CA VAL A 111 -5.26 -5.16 -3.13
C VAL A 111 -5.54 -5.32 -4.63
N ASN A 112 -6.68 -5.91 -5.01
CA ASN A 112 -7.08 -6.02 -6.42
C ASN A 112 -7.18 -4.65 -7.11
N TYR A 113 -7.77 -3.66 -6.43
CA TYR A 113 -7.86 -2.32 -6.98
C TYR A 113 -6.50 -1.64 -7.10
N ILE A 114 -5.61 -1.81 -6.11
CA ILE A 114 -4.22 -1.31 -6.17
C ILE A 114 -3.50 -1.86 -7.41
N ARG A 115 -3.72 -3.13 -7.79
CA ARG A 115 -3.17 -3.69 -9.03
C ARG A 115 -3.70 -3.03 -10.29
N GLN A 116 -4.97 -2.62 -10.31
CA GLN A 116 -5.50 -1.88 -11.45
C GLN A 116 -4.87 -0.50 -11.59
N LEU A 117 -4.53 0.18 -10.49
CA LEU A 117 -3.86 1.49 -10.52
C LEU A 117 -2.49 1.43 -11.22
N GLY A 118 -1.80 0.29 -11.17
CA GLY A 118 -0.52 0.07 -11.85
C GLY A 118 -0.62 -0.24 -13.34
N LYS A 119 -1.82 -0.56 -13.85
CA LYS A 119 -2.02 -0.81 -15.28
C LYS A 119 -2.02 0.54 -16.00
N LYS A 120 -0.98 0.80 -16.80
CA LYS A 120 -0.94 1.95 -17.70
C LYS A 120 -2.16 1.87 -18.63
N LYS A 121 -2.97 2.93 -18.67
CA LYS A 121 -4.03 3.09 -19.67
C LYS A 121 -3.41 3.39 -21.03
#